data_AF-E2AVD2-F1
#
_entry.id   AF-E2AVD2-F1
#
_cell.length_a   1.000
_cell.length_b   1.000
_cell.length_c   1.000
_cell.angle_alpha   90.00
_cell.angle_beta   90.00
_cell.angle_gamma   90.00
#
_symmetry.space_group_name_H-M   'P 1'
#
loop_
_entity.id
_entity.type
_entity.pdbx_description
1 polymer ?
#
loop_
_entity_poly.entity_id
_entity_poly.type
_entity_poly.pdbx_seq_one_letter_code
_entity_poly.pdbx_strand_id
1 'polypeptide(L)'
;MSIGLIPGLNGPLKSYIRTLSLNHCNNKYRICALDCEMCYTEHGFELTKITVIDLEGKIVCNDFVTPDSEILDYSRFSGVTEEHLKQNSLQQIQKKLLTLISAETIVVGHNLASDFRALHIFHEKVVTRQLLFLILEDFFMPSD
;
A
#
# COMPACT_ATOMS: atom_id res chain seq x y z
N MET A 1 -17.91 10.35 -11.84
CA MET A 1 -16.53 10.13 -11.33
C MET A 1 -16.11 8.73 -11.72
N SER A 2 -15.10 8.61 -12.58
CA SER A 2 -14.60 7.32 -13.07
C SER A 2 -13.81 6.63 -11.96
N ILE A 3 -14.33 5.51 -11.47
CA ILE A 3 -13.82 4.68 -10.36
C ILE A 3 -12.55 3.88 -10.70
N GLY A 4 -11.89 4.15 -11.84
CA GLY A 4 -10.70 3.40 -12.24
C GLY A 4 -10.95 1.92 -12.56
N LEU A 5 -12.20 1.45 -12.60
CA LEU A 5 -12.58 0.08 -12.98
C LEU A 5 -12.69 -0.10 -14.50
N ILE A 6 -12.49 0.95 -15.30
CA ILE A 6 -12.57 0.88 -16.76
C ILE A 6 -11.20 0.46 -17.31
N PRO A 7 -11.09 -0.68 -18.01
CA PRO A 7 -9.86 -1.09 -18.69
C PRO A 7 -9.37 0.03 -19.62
N GLY A 8 -8.08 0.38 -19.55
CA GLY A 8 -7.44 1.38 -20.41
C GLY A 8 -7.02 2.69 -19.72
N LEU A 9 -7.58 3.04 -18.54
CA LEU A 9 -7.15 4.24 -17.80
C LEU A 9 -5.79 4.05 -17.08
N ASN A 10 -5.47 2.82 -16.67
CA ASN A 10 -4.23 2.45 -15.96
C ASN A 10 -3.24 1.66 -16.85
N GLY A 11 -3.39 1.75 -18.19
CA GLY A 11 -2.60 0.96 -19.13
C GLY A 11 -2.97 -0.54 -19.13
N PRO A 12 -2.06 -1.44 -19.54
CA PRO A 12 -2.32 -2.88 -19.68
C PRO A 12 -2.43 -3.64 -18.34
N LEU A 13 -2.25 -2.97 -17.20
CA LEU A 13 -2.18 -3.58 -15.88
C LEU A 13 -3.57 -3.79 -15.29
N LYS A 14 -4.13 -4.98 -15.54
CA LYS A 14 -5.43 -5.42 -15.01
C LYS A 14 -5.42 -5.32 -13.48
N SER A 15 -6.54 -4.90 -12.88
CA SER A 15 -6.79 -4.77 -11.42
C SER A 15 -6.00 -3.69 -10.67
N TYR A 16 -5.10 -2.96 -11.33
CA TYR A 16 -4.48 -1.78 -10.73
C TYR A 16 -5.45 -0.62 -10.68
N ILE A 17 -5.47 0.08 -9.55
CA ILE A 17 -6.23 1.33 -9.35
C ILE A 17 -5.27 2.49 -9.07
N ARG A 18 -5.76 3.72 -9.18
CA ARG A 18 -4.98 4.92 -8.90
C ARG A 18 -5.66 5.73 -7.81
N THR A 19 -4.88 6.29 -6.88
CA THR A 19 -5.43 7.21 -5.86
C THR A 19 -6.01 8.45 -6.53
N LEU A 20 -7.15 8.92 -6.04
CA LEU A 20 -7.86 10.07 -6.61
C LEU A 20 -7.67 11.31 -5.75
N SER A 21 -7.62 12.47 -6.40
CA SER A 21 -7.67 13.75 -5.68
C SER A 21 -9.01 13.88 -4.97
N LEU A 22 -8.96 14.17 -3.67
CA LEU A 22 -10.15 14.50 -2.89
C LEU A 22 -10.18 16.01 -2.68
N ASN A 23 -11.38 16.61 -2.67
CA ASN A 23 -11.53 18.01 -2.25
C ASN A 23 -10.88 18.19 -0.87
N HIS A 24 -10.24 19.34 -0.64
CA HIS A 24 -9.38 19.57 0.54
C HIS A 24 -10.06 19.26 1.89
N CYS A 25 -11.38 19.46 1.96
CA CYS A 25 -12.21 19.17 3.13
C CYS A 25 -12.53 17.67 3.36
N ASN A 26 -12.29 16.82 2.37
CA ASN A 26 -12.50 15.36 2.43
C ASN A 26 -11.19 14.57 2.55
N ASN A 27 -10.03 15.24 2.50
CA ASN A 27 -8.75 14.56 2.70
C ASN A 27 -8.53 14.30 4.19
N LYS A 28 -8.81 13.06 4.61
CA LYS A 28 -8.77 12.66 6.02
C LYS A 28 -7.36 12.64 6.59
N TYR A 29 -6.35 12.29 5.78
CA TYR A 29 -4.96 12.17 6.22
C TYR A 29 -4.02 12.85 5.23
N ARG A 30 -3.30 13.87 5.71
CA ARG A 30 -2.28 14.56 4.91
C ARG A 30 -1.01 13.72 4.77
N ILE A 31 -0.66 12.97 5.80
CA ILE A 31 0.49 12.07 5.86
C ILE A 31 0.05 10.81 6.62
N CYS A 32 0.51 9.64 6.17
CA CYS A 32 0.32 8.38 6.89
C CYS A 32 1.54 7.46 6.68
N ALA A 33 1.76 6.53 7.61
CA ALA A 33 2.70 5.43 7.40
C ALA A 33 1.96 4.17 6.95
N LEU A 34 2.54 3.43 6.01
CA LEU A 34 1.98 2.20 5.45
C LEU A 34 3.03 1.09 5.48
N ASP A 35 2.59 -0.08 5.92
CA ASP A 35 3.40 -1.30 5.90
C ASP A 35 2.51 -2.49 5.51
N CYS A 36 3.06 -3.39 4.71
CA CYS A 36 2.36 -4.57 4.23
C CYS A 36 3.16 -5.84 4.53
N GLU A 37 2.45 -6.89 4.92
CA GLU A 37 3.00 -8.25 4.95
C GLU A 37 2.48 -8.98 3.69
N MET A 38 3.34 -9.81 3.09
CA MET A 38 3.02 -10.55 1.87
C MET A 38 3.42 -12.01 2.01
N CYS A 39 2.81 -12.84 1.16
CA CYS A 39 3.19 -14.23 0.95
C CYS A 39 3.64 -14.48 -0.47
N TYR A 40 4.31 -15.61 -0.66
CA TYR A 40 4.67 -16.08 -1.98
C TYR A 40 3.66 -17.14 -2.46
N THR A 41 3.08 -16.90 -3.62
CA THR A 41 2.08 -17.73 -4.27
C THR A 41 2.53 -18.09 -5.69
N GLU A 42 1.73 -18.88 -6.41
CA GLU A 42 1.99 -19.19 -7.82
C GLU A 42 2.09 -17.94 -8.72
N HIS A 43 1.55 -16.81 -8.28
CA HIS A 43 1.55 -15.54 -9.00
C HIS A 43 2.58 -14.52 -8.47
N GLY A 44 3.45 -14.94 -7.54
CA GLY A 44 4.49 -14.11 -6.95
C GLY A 44 4.11 -13.61 -5.55
N PHE A 45 4.49 -12.36 -5.22
CA PHE A 45 4.18 -11.79 -3.91
C PHE A 45 2.74 -11.22 -3.86
N GLU A 46 1.91 -11.76 -2.98
CA GLU A 46 0.54 -11.30 -2.74
C GLU A 46 0.34 -10.80 -1.31
N LEU A 47 -0.49 -9.76 -1.16
CA LEU A 47 -0.79 -9.12 0.11
C LEU A 47 -1.52 -10.07 1.08
N THR A 48 -1.09 -10.07 2.34
CA THR A 48 -1.71 -10.87 3.42
C THR A 48 -2.15 -10.03 4.60
N LYS A 49 -1.49 -8.89 4.81
CA LYS A 49 -1.87 -7.93 5.84
C LYS A 49 -1.43 -6.53 5.46
N ILE A 50 -2.21 -5.55 5.85
CA ILE A 50 -1.85 -4.15 5.72
C ILE A 50 -2.04 -3.43 7.06
N THR A 51 -1.07 -2.59 7.41
CA THR A 51 -1.18 -1.64 8.53
C THR A 51 -1.01 -0.22 7.99
N VAL A 52 -1.89 0.68 8.40
CA VAL A 52 -1.77 2.12 8.15
C VAL A 52 -1.94 2.86 9.46
N ILE A 53 -1.02 3.78 9.74
CA ILE A 53 -1.06 4.67 10.91
C ILE A 53 -1.10 6.14 10.45
N ASP A 54 -1.79 6.99 11.21
CA ASP A 54 -1.77 8.43 11.00
C ASP A 54 -0.55 9.11 11.65
N LEU A 55 -0.46 10.43 11.53
CA LEU A 55 0.63 11.24 12.08
C LEU A 55 0.68 11.20 13.61
N GLU A 56 -0.45 10.98 14.25
CA GLU A 56 -0.57 10.84 15.71
C GLU A 56 -0.19 9.43 16.19
N GLY A 57 0.19 8.53 15.27
CA GLY A 57 0.56 7.15 15.57
C GLY A 57 -0.63 6.23 15.84
N LYS A 58 -1.86 6.68 15.54
CA LYS A 58 -3.05 5.85 15.68
C LYS A 58 -3.20 4.94 14.47
N ILE A 59 -3.56 3.69 14.74
CA ILE A 59 -3.89 2.71 13.71
C ILE A 59 -5.23 3.07 13.06
N VAL A 60 -5.21 3.31 11.75
CA VAL A 60 -6.39 3.67 10.94
C VAL A 60 -6.79 2.57 9.96
N CYS A 61 -5.87 1.63 9.69
CA CYS A 61 -6.12 0.38 8.95
C CYS A 61 -5.22 -0.70 9.56
N ASN A 62 -5.76 -1.88 9.84
CA ASN A 62 -4.99 -3.06 10.28
C ASN A 62 -5.83 -4.29 9.95
N ASP A 63 -5.69 -4.77 8.73
CA ASP A 63 -6.60 -5.75 8.14
C ASP A 63 -5.82 -6.87 7.47
N PHE A 64 -6.33 -8.09 7.58
CA PHE A 64 -5.81 -9.24 6.86
C PHE A 64 -6.52 -9.39 5.51
N VAL A 65 -5.76 -9.93 4.55
CA VAL A 65 -6.17 -10.14 3.17
C VAL A 65 -5.99 -11.61 2.83
N THR A 66 -6.99 -12.15 2.17
CA THR A 66 -6.92 -13.51 1.61
C THR A 66 -6.29 -13.41 0.23
N PRO A 67 -5.12 -14.03 -0.02
CA PRO A 67 -4.55 -14.12 -1.36
C PRO A 67 -5.52 -14.83 -2.31
N ASP A 68 -5.53 -14.44 -3.59
CA ASP A 68 -6.41 -15.08 -4.58
C ASP A 68 -5.86 -16.45 -5.02
N SER A 69 -4.57 -16.69 -4.80
CA SER A 69 -3.84 -17.86 -5.29
C SER A 69 -3.34 -18.77 -4.16
N GLU A 70 -3.00 -20.01 -4.52
CA GLU A 70 -2.45 -20.97 -3.56
C GLU A 70 -1.09 -20.47 -3.01
N ILE A 71 -0.96 -20.50 -1.69
CA ILE A 71 0.24 -20.06 -0.99
C ILE A 71 1.29 -21.18 -1.07
N LEU A 72 2.45 -20.84 -1.64
CA LEU A 72 3.56 -21.77 -1.82
C LEU A 72 4.54 -21.75 -0.63
N ASP A 73 4.65 -20.63 0.07
CA ASP A 73 5.58 -20.48 1.21
C ASP A 73 4.93 -19.81 2.42
N TYR A 74 4.54 -20.62 3.40
CA TYR A 74 4.00 -20.20 4.70
C TYR A 74 5.06 -19.74 5.71
N SER A 75 6.36 -19.88 5.43
CA SER A 75 7.43 -19.62 6.40
C SER A 75 7.73 -18.13 6.61
N ARG A 76 7.31 -17.27 5.69
CA ARG A 76 7.53 -15.81 5.75
C ARG A 76 6.45 -15.04 6.53
N PHE A 77 5.46 -15.76 7.06
CA PHE A 77 4.34 -15.17 7.78
C PHE A 77 4.65 -15.08 9.29
N SER A 78 5.21 -13.97 9.74
CA SER A 78 5.27 -13.72 11.19
C SER A 78 3.88 -13.30 11.70
N GLY A 79 3.04 -14.25 12.11
CA GLY A 79 1.81 -13.96 12.85
C GLY A 79 0.48 -14.02 12.07
N VAL A 80 0.48 -14.57 10.85
CA VAL A 80 -0.77 -14.88 10.12
C VAL A 80 -1.12 -16.35 10.37
N THR A 81 -2.16 -16.62 11.15
CA THR A 81 -2.74 -17.97 11.28
C THR A 81 -3.73 -18.23 10.14
N GLU A 82 -4.05 -19.50 9.88
CA GLU A 82 -5.05 -19.87 8.85
C GLU A 82 -6.42 -19.18 9.07
N GLU A 83 -6.74 -18.83 10.32
CA GLU A 83 -7.96 -18.09 10.70
C GLU A 83 -8.01 -16.67 10.12
N HIS A 84 -6.86 -16.07 9.80
CA HIS A 84 -6.78 -14.75 9.18
C HIS A 84 -7.02 -14.78 7.66
N LEU A 85 -6.95 -15.95 7.02
CA LEU A 85 -7.08 -16.13 5.56
C LEU A 85 -8.55 -16.10 5.04
N LYS A 86 -9.48 -15.48 5.77
CA LYS A 86 -10.89 -15.33 5.36
C LYS A 86 -11.52 -13.97 5.69
N GLN A 87 -10.71 -12.91 5.79
CA GLN A 87 -11.21 -11.60 6.23
C GLN A 87 -11.63 -10.70 5.07
N ASN A 88 -10.67 -10.22 4.28
CA ASN A 88 -10.92 -9.27 3.20
C ASN A 88 -10.32 -9.76 1.87
N SER A 89 -10.94 -9.39 0.76
CA SER A 89 -10.32 -9.45 -0.56
C SER A 89 -9.45 -8.21 -0.83
N LEU A 90 -8.50 -8.33 -1.75
CA LEU A 90 -7.66 -7.20 -2.18
C LEU A 90 -8.51 -6.00 -2.61
N GLN A 91 -9.62 -6.24 -3.32
CA GLN A 91 -10.52 -5.20 -3.81
C GLN A 91 -11.24 -4.45 -2.68
N GLN A 92 -11.55 -5.12 -1.56
CA GLN A 92 -12.13 -4.48 -0.39
C GLN A 92 -11.10 -3.56 0.29
N ILE A 93 -9.85 -4.01 0.41
CA ILE A 93 -8.76 -3.19 0.93
C ILE A 93 -8.48 -1.98 0.03
N GLN A 94 -8.42 -2.19 -1.28
CA GLN A 94 -8.27 -1.10 -2.25
C GLN A 94 -9.33 -0.02 -2.08
N LYS A 95 -10.62 -0.40 -1.98
CA LYS A 95 -11.71 0.54 -1.73
C LYS A 95 -11.56 1.27 -0.40
N LYS A 96 -11.17 0.55 0.67
CA LYS A 96 -10.93 1.13 1.99
C LYS A 96 -9.81 2.16 1.92
N LEU A 97 -8.69 1.83 1.28
CA LEU A 97 -7.55 2.73 1.14
C LEU A 97 -7.87 3.97 0.33
N LEU A 98 -8.71 3.90 -0.72
CA LEU A 98 -9.16 5.10 -1.45
C LEU A 98 -9.96 6.08 -0.58
N THR A 99 -10.48 5.66 0.58
CA THR A 99 -11.12 6.55 1.56
C THR A 99 -10.15 7.18 2.56
N LEU A 100 -8.95 6.60 2.70
CA LEU A 100 -7.92 7.01 3.65
C LEU A 100 -6.79 7.80 2.97
N ILE A 101 -6.38 7.37 1.77
CA ILE A 101 -5.23 7.83 1.02
C ILE A 101 -5.72 8.48 -0.27
N SER A 102 -5.65 9.81 -0.30
CA SER A 102 -5.90 10.61 -1.50
C SER A 102 -4.66 10.70 -2.38
N ALA A 103 -4.78 11.24 -3.60
CA ALA A 103 -3.62 11.55 -4.43
C ALA A 103 -2.68 12.59 -3.77
N GLU A 104 -3.18 13.38 -2.81
CA GLU A 104 -2.41 14.39 -2.11
C GLU A 104 -1.77 13.90 -0.80
N THR A 105 -2.22 12.77 -0.27
CA THR A 105 -1.68 12.17 0.95
C THR A 105 -0.22 11.76 0.73
N ILE A 106 0.67 12.08 1.66
CA ILE A 106 2.07 11.61 1.61
C ILE A 106 2.15 10.28 2.36
N VAL A 107 2.54 9.21 1.67
CA VAL A 107 2.69 7.88 2.26
C VAL A 107 4.15 7.62 2.61
N VAL A 108 4.41 7.27 3.87
CA VAL A 108 5.74 6.97 4.40
C VAL A 108 5.87 5.46 4.63
N GLY A 109 7.00 4.86 4.30
CA GLY A 109 7.25 3.44 4.53
C GLY A 109 8.67 3.01 4.24
N HIS A 110 8.94 1.71 4.30
CA HIS A 110 10.26 1.17 3.97
C HIS A 110 10.35 0.77 2.50
N ASN A 111 9.55 -0.19 2.04
CA ASN A 111 9.61 -0.73 0.68
C ASN A 111 8.32 -0.48 -0.10
N LEU A 112 7.90 0.80 -0.16
CA LEU A 112 6.61 1.19 -0.73
C LEU A 112 6.41 0.72 -2.18
N ALA A 113 7.48 0.56 -2.97
CA ALA A 113 7.35 0.01 -4.32
C ALA A 113 6.86 -1.46 -4.32
N SER A 114 7.28 -2.26 -3.34
CA SER A 114 6.75 -3.61 -3.14
C SER A 114 5.34 -3.58 -2.57
N ASP A 115 5.08 -2.70 -1.59
CA ASP A 115 3.78 -2.57 -0.95
C ASP A 115 2.69 -2.17 -1.97
N PHE A 116 2.93 -1.12 -2.75
CA PHE A 116 2.01 -0.65 -3.78
C PHE A 116 1.85 -1.63 -4.95
N ARG A 117 2.88 -2.44 -5.24
CA ARG A 117 2.78 -3.53 -6.21
C ARG A 117 1.85 -4.62 -5.70
N ALA A 118 1.98 -5.05 -4.43
CA ALA A 118 1.10 -6.05 -3.83
C ALA A 118 -0.34 -5.53 -3.65
N LEU A 119 -0.49 -4.22 -3.44
CA LEU A 119 -1.81 -3.56 -3.33
C LEU A 119 -2.50 -3.34 -4.67
N HIS A 120 -1.76 -3.44 -5.79
CA HIS A 120 -2.24 -3.05 -7.12
C HIS A 120 -2.71 -1.57 -7.11
N ILE A 121 -1.94 -0.67 -6.50
CA ILE A 121 -2.28 0.76 -6.40
C ILE A 121 -1.15 1.62 -6.96
N PHE A 122 -1.50 2.59 -7.81
CA PHE A 122 -0.63 3.68 -8.20
C PHE A 122 -0.84 4.88 -7.28
N HIS A 123 0.24 5.28 -6.61
CA HIS A 123 0.29 6.47 -5.77
C HIS A 123 1.66 7.15 -5.92
N GLU A 124 1.66 8.47 -6.07
CA GLU A 124 2.87 9.22 -6.48
C GLU A 124 3.60 9.86 -5.30
N LYS A 125 2.89 10.26 -4.24
CA LYS A 125 3.46 11.02 -3.12
C LYS A 125 3.99 10.09 -2.03
N VAL A 126 5.12 9.48 -2.30
CA VAL A 126 5.74 8.50 -1.41
C VAL A 126 7.06 9.01 -0.82
N VAL A 127 7.33 8.64 0.43
CA VAL A 127 8.62 8.85 1.10
C VAL A 127 9.08 7.51 1.66
N THR A 128 10.20 6.99 1.17
CA THR A 128 10.79 5.75 1.68
C THR A 128 11.99 6.05 2.58
N ARG A 129 12.30 5.14 3.51
CA ARG A 129 13.53 5.25 4.33
C ARG A 129 14.79 5.36 3.46
N GLN A 130 14.84 4.60 2.36
CA GLN A 130 15.92 4.63 1.38
C GLN A 130 16.02 6.02 0.72
N LEU A 131 14.89 6.60 0.33
CA LEU A 131 14.85 7.95 -0.24
C LEU A 131 15.29 9.00 0.79
N LEU A 132 14.85 8.88 2.05
CA LEU A 132 15.28 9.77 3.12
C LEU A 132 16.79 9.69 3.36
N PHE A 133 17.37 8.49 3.37
CA PHE A 133 18.81 8.30 3.51
C PHE A 133 19.58 8.95 2.34
N LEU A 134 19.14 8.72 1.10
CA LEU A 134 19.77 9.31 -0.10
C LEU A 134 19.69 10.85 -0.09
N ILE A 135 18.54 11.42 0.27
CA ILE A 135 18.37 12.89 0.36
C ILE A 135 19.24 13.49 1.47
N LEU A 136 19.37 12.80 2.61
CA LEU A 136 20.21 13.29 3.70
C LEU A 136 21.70 13.20 3.38
N GLU A 137 22.16 12.17 2.68
CA GLU A 137 23.54 12.11 2.16
C GLU A 137 23.80 13.28 1.21
N ASP A 138 22.91 13.50 0.21
CA ASP A 138 23.07 14.58 -0.76
C ASP A 138 23.03 15.99 -0.14
N PHE A 139 22.30 16.18 0.98
CA PHE A 139 22.09 17.49 1.59
C PHE A 139 22.98 17.78 2.80
N PHE A 140 23.37 16.76 3.58
CA PHE A 140 24.18 16.93 4.79
C PHE A 140 25.62 16.40 4.67
N MET A 141 25.91 15.54 3.70
CA MET A 141 27.27 15.02 3.44
C MET A 141 27.62 15.22 1.96
N PRO A 142 27.68 16.48 1.45
CA PRO A 142 28.17 16.70 0.10
C PRO A 142 29.58 16.15 0.02
N SER A 143 29.80 15.20 -0.88
CA SER A 143 31.14 14.69 -1.19
C SER A 143 32.00 15.87 -1.67
N ASP A 144 33.07 16.17 -0.93
CA ASP A 144 34.14 17.08 -1.35
C ASP A 144 34.73 16.69 -2.72
#